data_AF-A0A8J5XEC9-F1
#
_entry.id   AF-A0A8J5XEC9-F1
#
_cell.length_a   1.000
_cell.length_b   1.000
_cell.length_c   1.000
_cell.angle_alpha   90.00
_cell.angle_beta   90.00
_cell.angle_gamma   90.00
#
_symmetry.space_group_name_H-M   'P 1'
#
loop_
_entity.id
_entity.type
_entity.pdbx_description
1 polymer ?
#
loop_
_entity_poly.entity_id
_entity_poly.type
_entity_poly.pdbx_seq_one_letter_code
_entity_poly.pdbx_strand_id
1 'polypeptide(L)'
;MALVRLRGAASAHNAQGRLEGHTAETVAGALDRTPSERVGVRVVSTDATMVVEPHAFDMLGARVPPGEMRLLHRCASERFVRRVFLPLVHHVELIDHILSFLKLPQVTMSEVTAVKASSSAANDRQCSAANTLSADDGTWWLSAPDSCPNGVGAEWVLYRLRPAVGARARFQYVQMKIPKLPYGPLSVRVFHVEVADDESGPFVRVGPDLTTFNTDRMQEWALPTPVECACVRLVLTKNAAACELEDKWLRLSGMRLSEASCIGFLRVGFA
;
A
#
# COMPACT_ATOMS: atom_id res chain seq x y z
N MET A 1 -10.66 13.73 -11.93
CA MET A 1 -11.75 14.36 -12.72
C MET A 1 -13.07 13.91 -12.12
N ALA A 2 -13.72 14.75 -11.31
CA ALA A 2 -14.93 14.38 -10.57
C ALA A 2 -16.18 14.81 -11.36
N LEU A 3 -17.10 13.89 -11.60
CA LEU A 3 -18.39 14.19 -12.21
C LEU A 3 -19.39 14.49 -11.08
N VAL A 4 -19.81 15.75 -10.95
CA VAL A 4 -20.80 16.18 -9.95
C VAL A 4 -22.19 16.16 -10.60
N ARG A 5 -23.12 15.41 -10.03
CA ARG A 5 -24.52 15.37 -10.47
C ARG A 5 -25.35 16.22 -9.50
N LEU A 6 -25.68 17.45 -9.91
CA LEU A 6 -26.54 18.35 -9.15
C LEU A 6 -28.00 17.93 -9.32
N ARG A 7 -28.70 17.62 -8.22
CA ARG A 7 -30.17 17.58 -8.17
C ARG A 7 -30.64 18.83 -7.43
N GLY A 8 -31.19 19.79 -8.15
CA GLY A 8 -31.87 20.94 -7.56
C GLY A 8 -33.32 20.58 -7.20
N ALA A 9 -33.69 20.72 -5.93
CA ALA A 9 -35.08 20.91 -5.55
C ALA A 9 -35.36 22.41 -5.59
N ALA A 10 -36.20 22.86 -6.53
CA ALA A 10 -36.64 24.24 -6.60
C ALA A 10 -37.68 24.48 -5.50
N SER A 11 -37.37 25.34 -4.53
CA SER A 11 -38.37 25.99 -3.68
C SER A 11 -38.59 27.40 -4.23
N ALA A 12 -39.81 27.67 -4.69
CA ALA A 12 -40.22 28.96 -5.20
C ALA A 12 -40.55 29.88 -4.03
N HIS A 13 -39.75 30.93 -3.83
CA HIS A 13 -40.19 32.12 -3.12
C HIS A 13 -39.83 33.38 -3.90
N ASN A 14 -40.88 34.15 -4.20
CA ASN A 14 -40.84 35.52 -4.70
C ASN A 14 -40.05 36.41 -3.74
N ALA A 15 -39.06 37.14 -4.26
CA ALA A 15 -38.63 38.41 -3.70
C ALA A 15 -38.06 39.29 -4.81
N GLN A 16 -38.79 40.36 -5.12
CA GLN A 16 -38.33 41.52 -5.88
C GLN A 16 -37.31 42.29 -5.04
N GLY A 17 -36.11 42.51 -5.57
CA GLY A 17 -35.04 43.28 -4.91
C GLY A 17 -34.02 43.79 -5.93
N ARG A 18 -33.75 45.08 -5.86
CA ARG A 18 -33.12 45.97 -6.84
C ARG A 18 -31.58 45.87 -6.81
N LEU A 19 -30.94 46.01 -7.97
CA LEU A 19 -29.48 46.11 -8.17
C LEU A 19 -28.91 47.38 -7.53
N GLU A 20 -27.73 47.29 -6.88
CA GLU A 20 -26.68 48.32 -6.89
C GLU A 20 -25.39 47.83 -6.17
N GLY A 21 -24.22 48.18 -6.74
CA GLY A 21 -22.98 48.40 -5.98
C GLY A 21 -21.94 47.27 -5.91
N HIS A 22 -21.03 47.21 -6.88
CA HIS A 22 -19.72 46.57 -6.73
C HIS A 22 -18.81 47.40 -5.82
N THR A 23 -18.18 46.78 -4.82
CA THR A 23 -16.81 47.11 -4.38
C THR A 23 -16.12 45.83 -3.89
N ALA A 24 -14.90 45.61 -4.37
CA ALA A 24 -14.05 44.48 -4.01
C ALA A 24 -13.32 44.81 -2.71
N GLU A 25 -13.60 44.06 -1.64
CA GLU A 25 -12.76 44.05 -0.44
C GLU A 25 -12.02 42.72 -0.33
N THR A 26 -10.72 42.84 -0.16
CA THR A 26 -9.78 41.75 0.11
C THR A 26 -10.04 41.18 1.50
N VAL A 27 -10.61 39.98 1.59
CA VAL A 27 -10.78 39.28 2.87
C VAL A 27 -9.68 38.24 3.03
N ALA A 28 -8.77 38.50 3.98
CA ALA A 28 -7.82 37.53 4.49
C ALA A 28 -8.57 36.35 5.11
N GLY A 29 -8.39 35.15 4.57
CA GLY A 29 -9.01 33.94 5.09
C GLY A 29 -8.34 33.49 6.39
N ALA A 30 -9.02 33.67 7.51
CA ALA A 30 -8.67 33.03 8.77
C ALA A 30 -9.01 31.54 8.70
N LEU A 31 -7.99 30.69 8.87
CA LEU A 31 -8.15 29.25 9.11
C LEU A 31 -8.67 29.05 10.54
N ASP A 32 -9.98 28.91 10.69
CA ASP A 32 -10.58 28.58 11.98
C ASP A 32 -10.50 27.07 12.21
N ARG A 33 -9.80 26.65 13.26
CA ARG A 33 -9.63 25.23 13.61
C ARG A 33 -10.77 24.81 14.53
N THR A 34 -11.78 24.13 13.99
CA THR A 34 -12.79 23.46 14.83
C THR A 34 -12.26 22.14 15.41
N PRO A 35 -12.68 21.70 16.61
CA PRO A 35 -12.13 20.52 17.29
C PRO A 35 -12.54 19.17 16.69
N SER A 36 -13.43 19.15 15.69
CA SER A 36 -13.75 17.94 14.92
C SER A 36 -12.86 17.89 13.67
N GLU A 37 -12.32 16.72 13.31
CA GLU A 37 -11.56 16.43 12.09
C GLU A 37 -12.37 16.67 10.79
N ARG A 38 -12.88 17.88 10.60
CA ARG A 38 -13.66 18.31 9.43
C ARG A 38 -12.95 19.48 8.80
N VAL A 39 -12.61 19.34 7.53
CA VAL A 39 -12.08 20.42 6.71
C VAL A 39 -13.28 21.25 6.24
N GLY A 40 -13.51 22.41 6.86
CA GLY A 40 -14.50 23.37 6.41
C GLY A 40 -13.98 24.16 5.20
N VAL A 41 -14.55 23.95 4.02
CA VAL A 41 -14.28 24.79 2.84
C VAL A 41 -15.35 25.88 2.80
N ARG A 42 -14.98 27.12 3.11
CA ARG A 42 -15.89 28.27 3.04
C ARG A 42 -15.91 28.81 1.62
N VAL A 43 -16.94 28.46 0.86
CA VAL A 43 -17.17 29.05 -0.48
C VAL A 43 -17.83 30.41 -0.26
N VAL A 44 -17.08 31.48 -0.56
CA VAL A 44 -17.57 32.85 -0.43
C VAL A 44 -18.39 33.20 -1.67
N SER A 45 -19.67 32.82 -1.67
CA SER A 45 -20.73 33.46 -2.47
C SER A 45 -22.05 32.73 -2.22
N THR A 46 -23.04 33.50 -1.74
CA THR A 46 -24.43 33.14 -1.36
C THR A 46 -24.58 32.33 -0.07
N ASP A 47 -25.48 32.80 0.80
CA ASP A 47 -25.73 32.40 2.20
C ASP A 47 -26.25 30.95 2.41
N ALA A 48 -25.82 30.01 1.58
CA ALA A 48 -26.07 28.60 1.74
C ALA A 48 -24.83 27.92 2.33
N THR A 49 -24.87 27.63 3.63
CA THR A 49 -23.99 26.62 4.23
C THR A 49 -24.32 25.25 3.65
N MET A 50 -23.57 24.81 2.64
CA MET A 50 -23.57 23.43 2.19
C MET A 50 -22.70 22.60 3.14
N VAL A 51 -23.33 21.73 3.92
CA VAL A 51 -22.64 20.64 4.59
C VAL A 51 -22.44 19.54 3.56
N VAL A 52 -21.23 19.45 3.01
CA VAL A 52 -20.83 18.28 2.23
C VAL A 52 -20.55 17.18 3.24
N GLU A 53 -21.49 16.25 3.41
CA GLU A 53 -21.11 14.96 3.99
C GLU A 53 -20.15 14.30 3.00
N PRO A 54 -18.91 13.95 3.41
CA PRO A 54 -18.14 13.04 2.61
C PRO A 54 -18.93 11.75 2.58
N HIS A 55 -19.65 11.49 1.50
CA HIS A 55 -19.87 10.12 1.11
C HIS A 55 -18.46 9.57 0.99
N ALA A 56 -18.07 8.76 1.98
CA ALA A 56 -16.94 7.88 1.84
C ALA A 56 -17.17 7.16 0.52
N PHE A 57 -16.49 7.62 -0.53
CA PHE A 57 -16.15 6.73 -1.60
C PHE A 57 -15.38 5.64 -0.87
N ASP A 58 -16.02 4.49 -0.74
CA ASP A 58 -15.47 3.26 -0.20
C ASP A 58 -14.42 2.76 -1.22
N MET A 59 -13.40 3.59 -1.43
CA MET A 59 -12.18 3.33 -2.19
C MET A 59 -11.21 2.54 -1.31
N LEU A 60 -11.45 2.51 0.00
CA LEU A 60 -10.97 1.45 0.89
C LEU A 60 -11.85 0.21 0.61
N GLY A 61 -11.68 -0.38 -0.57
CA GLY A 61 -12.44 -1.55 -0.97
C GLY A 61 -12.43 -2.58 0.16
N ALA A 62 -13.62 -2.96 0.62
CA ALA A 62 -13.80 -3.98 1.64
C ALA A 62 -12.82 -5.14 1.38
N ARG A 63 -12.04 -5.49 2.41
CA ARG A 63 -11.03 -6.54 2.31
C ARG A 63 -11.67 -7.78 1.71
N VAL A 64 -11.17 -8.15 0.54
CA VAL A 64 -11.60 -9.34 -0.17
C VAL A 64 -11.12 -10.54 0.63
N PRO A 65 -11.97 -11.55 0.87
CA PRO A 65 -11.52 -12.81 1.44
C PRO A 65 -10.34 -13.38 0.62
N PRO A 66 -9.26 -13.84 1.28
CA PRO A 66 -8.16 -14.50 0.58
C PRO A 66 -8.66 -15.73 -0.20
N GLY A 67 -8.12 -15.95 -1.40
CA GLY A 67 -8.52 -17.03 -2.31
C GLY A 67 -9.72 -16.71 -3.21
N GLU A 68 -10.38 -15.56 -3.06
CA GLU A 68 -11.43 -15.14 -4.01
C GLU A 68 -10.80 -14.80 -5.37
N MET A 69 -11.29 -15.44 -6.43
CA MET A 69 -10.92 -15.12 -7.80
C MET A 69 -11.66 -13.85 -8.26
N ARG A 70 -10.92 -12.81 -8.65
CA ARG A 70 -11.49 -11.57 -9.19
C ARG A 70 -11.02 -11.32 -10.60
N LEU A 71 -11.89 -10.70 -11.41
CA LEU A 71 -11.52 -10.24 -12.73
C LEU A 71 -10.34 -9.26 -12.64
N LEU A 72 -9.53 -9.20 -13.70
CA LEU A 72 -8.40 -8.28 -13.78
C LEU A 72 -8.84 -6.84 -13.45
N HIS A 73 -7.95 -6.06 -12.86
CA HIS A 73 -8.20 -4.71 -12.43
C HIS A 73 -8.32 -3.87 -13.69
N ARG A 74 -9.39 -3.07 -13.77
CA ARG A 74 -9.88 -2.42 -15.00
C ARG A 74 -10.63 -3.31 -15.99
N CYS A 75 -10.76 -4.62 -15.75
CA CYS A 75 -11.81 -5.38 -16.44
C CYS A 75 -13.18 -4.93 -15.94
N ALA A 76 -14.16 -4.98 -16.84
CA ALA A 76 -15.54 -4.75 -16.45
C ALA A 76 -15.98 -5.79 -15.40
N SER A 77 -16.93 -5.41 -14.55
CA SER A 77 -17.48 -6.34 -13.54
C SER A 77 -17.94 -7.65 -14.19
N GLU A 78 -17.89 -8.77 -13.46
CA GLU A 78 -18.32 -10.06 -14.00
C GLU A 78 -19.75 -10.00 -14.53
N ARG A 79 -20.62 -9.27 -13.84
CA ARG A 79 -21.99 -8.99 -14.29
C ARG A 79 -22.02 -8.29 -15.64
N PHE A 80 -21.14 -7.31 -15.86
CA PHE A 80 -21.04 -6.62 -17.15
C PHE A 80 -20.50 -7.53 -18.24
N VAL A 81 -19.41 -8.27 -17.98
CA VAL A 81 -18.84 -9.22 -18.96
C VAL A 81 -19.91 -10.24 -19.34
N ARG A 82 -20.57 -10.87 -18.36
CA ARG A 82 -21.68 -11.79 -18.62
C ARG A 82 -22.80 -11.14 -19.45
N ARG A 83 -23.21 -9.91 -19.11
CA ARG A 83 -24.25 -9.19 -19.84
C ARG A 83 -23.86 -8.90 -21.29
N VAL A 84 -22.58 -8.64 -21.57
CA VAL A 84 -22.08 -8.41 -22.94
C VAL A 84 -21.95 -9.71 -23.72
N PHE A 85 -21.47 -10.79 -23.09
CA PHE A 85 -21.22 -12.05 -23.77
C PHE A 85 -22.46 -12.95 -23.91
N LEU A 86 -23.44 -12.91 -22.99
CA LEU A 86 -24.65 -13.75 -23.07
C LEU A 86 -25.42 -13.62 -24.39
N PRO A 87 -25.60 -12.42 -24.96
CA PRO A 87 -26.27 -12.26 -26.24
C PRO A 87 -25.44 -12.74 -27.43
N LEU A 88 -24.10 -12.75 -27.31
CA LEU A 88 -23.16 -13.11 -28.39
C LEU A 88 -22.83 -14.60 -28.40
N VAL A 89 -22.86 -15.22 -27.23
CA VAL A 89 -22.48 -16.61 -26.97
C VAL A 89 -23.62 -17.26 -26.20
N HIS A 90 -24.39 -18.11 -26.86
CA HIS A 90 -25.53 -18.80 -26.24
C HIS A 90 -25.12 -19.95 -25.29
N HIS A 91 -23.82 -20.20 -25.13
CA HIS A 91 -23.28 -21.24 -24.25
C HIS A 91 -22.74 -20.61 -22.96
N VAL A 92 -23.50 -20.74 -21.88
CA VAL A 92 -23.11 -20.23 -20.56
C VAL A 92 -21.79 -20.85 -20.10
N GLU A 93 -21.54 -22.11 -20.44
CA GLU A 93 -20.29 -22.80 -20.09
C GLU A 93 -19.07 -22.15 -20.76
N LEU A 94 -19.22 -21.66 -22.00
CA LEU A 94 -18.14 -20.96 -22.70
C LEU A 94 -17.83 -19.61 -22.04
N ILE A 95 -18.86 -18.90 -21.56
CA ILE A 95 -18.69 -17.64 -20.83
C ILE A 95 -17.99 -17.88 -19.50
N ASP A 96 -18.39 -18.92 -18.77
CA ASP A 96 -17.72 -19.32 -17.52
C ASP A 96 -16.26 -19.70 -17.77
N HIS A 97 -15.99 -20.40 -18.87
CA HIS A 97 -14.63 -20.73 -19.30
C HIS A 97 -13.81 -19.47 -19.65
N ILE A 98 -14.36 -18.51 -20.40
CA ILE A 98 -13.67 -17.24 -20.68
C ILE A 98 -13.40 -16.48 -19.38
N LEU A 99 -14.40 -16.39 -18.50
CA LEU A 99 -14.26 -15.69 -17.22
C LEU A 99 -13.20 -16.34 -16.33
N SER A 100 -12.99 -17.65 -16.40
CA SER A 100 -11.95 -18.30 -15.60
C SER A 100 -10.53 -17.88 -16.05
N PHE A 101 -10.32 -17.59 -17.34
CA PHE A 101 -9.06 -17.02 -17.83
C PHE A 101 -8.89 -15.54 -17.48
N LEU A 102 -9.99 -14.82 -17.25
CA LEU A 102 -9.97 -13.40 -16.88
C LEU A 102 -9.88 -13.18 -15.37
N LYS A 103 -10.04 -14.24 -14.58
CA LYS A 103 -9.96 -14.20 -13.12
C LYS A 103 -8.53 -14.51 -12.68
N LEU A 104 -7.97 -13.64 -11.86
CA LEU A 104 -6.74 -13.95 -11.14
C LEU A 104 -7.05 -14.24 -9.67
N PRO A 105 -6.38 -15.23 -9.08
CA PRO A 105 -6.48 -15.49 -7.66
C PRO A 105 -5.88 -14.30 -6.89
N GLN A 106 -6.55 -13.90 -5.81
CA GLN A 106 -5.93 -13.06 -4.79
C GLN A 106 -4.82 -13.84 -4.08
N VAL A 107 -3.79 -13.12 -3.66
CA VAL A 107 -2.71 -13.72 -2.90
C VAL A 107 -3.25 -14.34 -1.61
N THR A 108 -2.75 -15.53 -1.27
CA THR A 108 -3.10 -16.21 -0.03
C THR A 108 -1.82 -16.45 0.74
N MET A 109 -1.69 -15.92 1.95
CA MET A 109 -0.42 -15.96 2.69
C MET A 109 0.13 -17.37 2.95
N SER A 110 -0.72 -18.40 3.00
CA SER A 110 -0.28 -19.80 3.12
C SER A 110 0.38 -20.36 1.87
N GLU A 111 0.19 -19.71 0.71
CA GLU A 111 0.81 -20.06 -0.57
C GLU A 111 2.12 -19.30 -0.82
N VAL A 112 2.36 -18.21 -0.08
CA VAL A 112 3.54 -17.37 -0.26
C VAL A 112 4.77 -18.07 0.30
N THR A 113 5.87 -18.04 -0.44
CA THR A 113 7.16 -18.57 0.03
C THR A 113 8.26 -17.55 -0.16
N ALA A 114 9.16 -17.44 0.83
CA ALA A 114 10.37 -16.65 0.69
C ALA A 114 11.41 -17.50 -0.04
N VAL A 115 11.86 -17.05 -1.21
CA VAL A 115 12.67 -17.84 -2.12
C VAL A 115 14.16 -17.55 -1.91
N LYS A 116 14.52 -16.28 -1.89
CA LYS A 116 15.91 -15.80 -1.86
C LYS A 116 15.98 -14.47 -1.13
N ALA A 117 17.17 -14.14 -0.66
CA ALA A 117 17.52 -12.78 -0.27
C ALA A 117 18.82 -12.39 -0.97
N SER A 118 19.08 -11.09 -1.12
CA SER A 118 20.37 -10.57 -1.63
C SER A 118 21.54 -11.08 -0.81
N SER A 119 21.36 -11.09 0.51
CA SER A 119 22.30 -11.63 1.47
C SER A 119 21.54 -12.02 2.75
N SER A 120 22.22 -12.63 3.72
CA SER A 120 21.66 -12.88 5.05
C SER A 120 22.80 -12.89 6.07
N ALA A 121 22.57 -12.32 7.25
CA ALA A 121 23.50 -12.43 8.35
C ALA A 121 23.72 -13.91 8.68
N ALA A 122 24.98 -14.30 8.86
CA ALA A 122 25.36 -15.66 9.19
C ALA A 122 25.00 -15.97 10.65
N ASN A 123 23.72 -16.22 10.90
CA ASN A 123 23.20 -16.47 12.23
C ASN A 123 22.38 -17.78 12.21
N ASP A 124 22.19 -18.37 13.38
CA ASP A 124 21.38 -19.57 13.60
C ASP A 124 19.97 -19.47 12.98
N ARG A 125 19.28 -20.62 12.90
CA ARG A 125 17.95 -20.90 12.29
C ARG A 125 16.86 -19.80 12.45
N GLN A 126 17.03 -18.86 13.36
CA GLN A 126 16.17 -17.69 13.61
C GLN A 126 16.32 -16.55 12.59
N CYS A 127 17.45 -16.43 11.89
CA CYS A 127 17.68 -15.40 10.87
C CYS A 127 17.64 -15.99 9.45
N SER A 128 16.48 -15.91 8.79
CA SER A 128 16.30 -16.46 7.45
C SER A 128 15.18 -15.74 6.71
N ALA A 129 15.28 -15.64 5.38
CA ALA A 129 14.22 -15.07 4.56
C ALA A 129 12.87 -15.78 4.80
N ALA A 130 12.88 -17.10 5.00
CA ALA A 130 11.68 -17.89 5.29
C ALA A 130 10.98 -17.46 6.58
N ASN A 131 11.73 -16.98 7.57
CA ASN A 131 11.19 -16.57 8.86
C ASN A 131 10.37 -15.28 8.77
N THR A 132 10.54 -14.49 7.71
CA THR A 132 9.72 -13.30 7.47
C THR A 132 8.24 -13.60 7.20
N LEU A 133 7.89 -14.86 6.94
CA LEU A 133 6.50 -15.30 6.79
C LEU A 133 5.94 -15.90 8.08
N SER A 134 6.78 -16.12 9.09
CA SER A 134 6.38 -16.64 10.39
C SER A 134 5.53 -15.63 11.15
N ALA A 135 4.60 -16.13 11.97
CA ALA A 135 3.90 -15.32 12.94
C ALA A 135 4.69 -15.12 14.25
N ASP A 136 5.80 -15.85 14.41
CA ASP A 136 6.67 -15.77 15.59
C ASP A 136 7.61 -14.55 15.53
N ASP A 137 7.46 -13.66 16.52
CA ASP A 137 8.28 -12.46 16.68
C ASP A 137 9.73 -12.76 17.10
N GLY A 138 10.02 -13.99 17.55
CA GLY A 138 11.37 -14.48 17.84
C GLY A 138 12.17 -14.89 16.60
N THR A 139 11.63 -14.66 15.40
CA THR A 139 12.28 -14.97 14.14
C THR A 139 12.25 -13.76 13.21
N TRP A 140 13.30 -13.60 12.39
CA TRP A 140 13.45 -12.41 11.55
C TRP A 140 14.32 -12.69 10.33
N TRP A 141 14.48 -11.67 9.49
CA TRP A 141 15.55 -11.62 8.50
C TRP A 141 16.37 -10.35 8.68
N LEU A 142 17.68 -10.50 8.52
CA LEU A 142 18.68 -9.43 8.56
C LEU A 142 19.68 -9.70 7.44
N SER A 143 20.04 -8.65 6.69
CA SER A 143 21.07 -8.74 5.66
C SER A 143 22.45 -9.04 6.24
N ALA A 144 23.37 -9.49 5.40
CA ALA A 144 24.74 -9.76 5.79
C ALA A 144 25.43 -8.49 6.33
N PRO A 145 26.40 -8.64 7.24
CA PRO A 145 27.27 -7.54 7.65
C PRO A 145 27.84 -6.79 6.45
N ASP A 146 27.94 -5.47 6.58
CA ASP A 146 28.55 -4.57 5.58
C ASP A 146 27.81 -4.45 4.24
N SER A 147 26.63 -5.04 4.12
CA SER A 147 25.77 -4.92 2.93
C SER A 147 25.09 -3.55 2.80
N CYS A 148 24.91 -2.83 3.91
CA CYS A 148 24.26 -1.52 3.97
C CYS A 148 25.13 -0.52 4.75
N PRO A 149 26.31 -0.14 4.26
CA PRO A 149 27.21 0.76 4.99
C PRO A 149 26.51 2.08 5.35
N ASN A 150 26.68 2.53 6.60
CA ASN A 150 25.96 3.67 7.18
C ASN A 150 24.43 3.54 7.13
N GLY A 151 23.92 2.30 7.11
CA GLY A 151 22.49 1.98 7.11
C GLY A 151 21.75 2.31 5.82
N VAL A 152 22.47 2.48 4.71
CA VAL A 152 21.92 2.72 3.37
C VAL A 152 22.41 1.61 2.44
N GLY A 153 21.50 1.04 1.65
CA GLY A 153 21.81 -0.04 0.72
C GLY A 153 20.67 -0.36 -0.23
N ALA A 154 20.66 -1.59 -0.77
CA ALA A 154 19.61 -2.08 -1.66
C ALA A 154 19.39 -3.58 -1.45
N GLU A 155 19.38 -3.99 -0.18
CA GLU A 155 19.18 -5.38 0.20
C GLU A 155 17.72 -5.78 -0.01
N TRP A 156 17.47 -7.04 -0.34
CA TRP A 156 16.15 -7.47 -0.72
C TRP A 156 15.81 -8.88 -0.30
N VAL A 157 14.52 -9.13 -0.15
CA VAL A 157 13.94 -10.47 0.01
C VAL A 157 12.93 -10.71 -1.12
N LEU A 158 13.08 -11.85 -1.80
CA LEU A 158 12.24 -12.31 -2.89
C LEU A 158 11.22 -13.31 -2.38
N TYR A 159 9.96 -13.07 -2.74
CA TYR A 159 8.81 -13.89 -2.42
C TYR A 159 8.17 -14.42 -3.69
N ARG A 160 7.80 -15.70 -3.69
CA ARG A 160 6.91 -16.29 -4.68
C ARG A 160 5.50 -16.26 -4.11
N LEU A 161 4.55 -15.73 -4.86
CA LEU A 161 3.19 -15.52 -4.36
C LEU A 161 2.34 -16.80 -4.38
N ARG A 162 2.69 -17.76 -5.23
CA ARG A 162 2.00 -19.05 -5.38
C ARG A 162 3.00 -20.20 -5.52
N PRO A 163 2.62 -21.45 -5.21
CA PRO A 163 3.57 -22.57 -5.26
C PRO A 163 3.95 -22.97 -6.69
N ALA A 164 3.00 -22.87 -7.62
CA ALA A 164 3.22 -23.23 -9.01
C ALA A 164 4.09 -22.19 -9.73
N VAL A 165 5.14 -22.66 -10.40
CA VAL A 165 6.06 -21.79 -11.18
C VAL A 165 5.27 -21.06 -12.26
N GLY A 166 5.46 -19.74 -12.34
CA GLY A 166 4.76 -18.87 -13.29
C GLY A 166 3.29 -18.59 -12.95
N ALA A 167 2.75 -19.15 -11.86
CA ALA A 167 1.40 -18.84 -11.43
C ALA A 167 1.34 -17.43 -10.84
N ARG A 168 0.56 -16.57 -11.47
CA ARG A 168 0.38 -15.17 -11.07
C ARG A 168 -0.71 -15.07 -10.02
N ALA A 169 -0.53 -14.15 -9.09
CA ALA A 169 -1.54 -13.72 -8.13
C ALA A 169 -1.67 -12.20 -8.18
N ARG A 170 -2.83 -11.73 -7.73
CA ARG A 170 -3.05 -10.31 -7.45
C ARG A 170 -2.76 -10.00 -5.99
N PHE A 171 -2.11 -8.86 -5.76
CA PHE A 171 -2.09 -8.21 -4.45
C PHE A 171 -2.21 -6.68 -4.64
N GLN A 172 -2.66 -5.99 -3.62
CA GLN A 172 -2.79 -4.53 -3.57
C GLN A 172 -2.12 -3.93 -2.33
N TYR A 173 -1.87 -4.73 -1.30
CA TYR A 173 -1.31 -4.29 -0.04
C TYR A 173 -0.03 -5.06 0.26
N VAL A 174 0.96 -4.34 0.74
CA VAL A 174 2.12 -4.92 1.42
C VAL A 174 1.97 -4.59 2.90
N GLN A 175 2.21 -5.56 3.74
CA GLN A 175 2.25 -5.41 5.18
C GLN A 175 3.63 -5.77 5.70
N MET A 176 4.10 -5.08 6.74
CA MET A 176 5.40 -5.34 7.34
C MET A 176 5.37 -5.05 8.83
N LYS A 177 6.04 -5.90 9.60
CA LYS A 177 6.32 -5.68 11.02
C LYS A 177 7.83 -5.55 11.21
N ILE A 178 8.20 -4.55 12.01
CA ILE A 178 9.58 -4.27 12.39
C ILE A 178 9.71 -4.22 13.92
N PRO A 179 10.88 -4.52 14.48
CA PRO A 179 11.18 -4.19 15.86
C PRO A 179 11.17 -2.67 16.06
N LYS A 180 10.57 -2.20 17.17
CA LYS A 180 10.59 -0.79 17.56
C LYS A 180 11.94 -0.41 18.19
N LEU A 181 12.32 0.85 18.08
CA LEU A 181 13.44 1.41 18.84
C LEU A 181 13.16 1.36 20.35
N PRO A 182 14.20 1.19 21.19
CA PRO A 182 15.62 1.11 20.83
C PRO A 182 16.09 -0.28 20.35
N TYR A 183 15.20 -1.28 20.32
CA TYR A 183 15.55 -2.68 20.01
C TYR A 183 15.73 -2.97 18.52
N GLY A 184 15.21 -2.11 17.64
CA GLY A 184 15.29 -2.24 16.18
C GLY A 184 16.12 -1.18 15.45
N PRO A 185 17.40 -0.96 15.78
CA PRO A 185 18.22 0.06 15.11
C PRO A 185 18.60 -0.33 13.67
N LEU A 186 18.57 -1.63 13.35
CA LEU A 186 18.83 -2.16 12.00
C LEU A 186 17.54 -2.37 11.20
N SER A 187 16.40 -2.00 11.76
CA SER A 187 15.11 -2.22 11.14
C SER A 187 14.91 -1.29 9.95
N VAL A 188 14.37 -1.80 8.86
CA VAL A 188 14.08 -1.00 7.67
C VAL A 188 13.16 0.18 8.02
N ARG A 189 13.48 1.34 7.44
CA ARG A 189 12.71 2.59 7.47
C ARG A 189 12.25 3.05 6.11
N VAL A 190 13.03 2.80 5.07
CA VAL A 190 12.67 3.12 3.69
C VAL A 190 12.84 1.85 2.85
N PHE A 191 11.83 1.53 2.06
CA PHE A 191 11.84 0.41 1.15
C PHE A 191 10.96 0.68 -0.07
N HIS A 192 11.11 -0.11 -1.11
CA HIS A 192 10.18 -0.14 -2.24
C HIS A 192 9.86 -1.56 -2.66
N VAL A 193 8.86 -1.70 -3.51
CA VAL A 193 8.36 -2.99 -4.00
C VAL A 193 8.76 -3.13 -5.46
N GLU A 194 9.30 -4.29 -5.82
CA GLU A 194 9.53 -4.69 -7.21
C GLU A 194 8.78 -6.00 -7.49
N VAL A 195 8.40 -6.23 -8.74
CA VAL A 195 7.70 -7.45 -9.15
C VAL A 195 8.27 -8.03 -10.43
N ALA A 196 8.07 -9.33 -10.62
CA ALA A 196 8.44 -10.06 -11.82
C ALA A 196 7.46 -11.21 -12.08
N ASP A 197 7.39 -11.68 -13.33
CA ASP A 197 6.60 -12.85 -13.72
C ASP A 197 7.32 -14.17 -13.41
N ASP A 198 8.61 -14.11 -13.07
CA ASP A 198 9.41 -15.24 -12.61
C ASP A 198 10.48 -14.80 -11.59
N GLU A 199 11.22 -15.77 -11.03
CA GLU A 199 12.27 -15.51 -10.04
C GLU A 199 13.57 -14.96 -10.63
N SER A 200 13.79 -15.15 -11.93
CA SER A 200 14.95 -14.62 -12.66
C SER A 200 14.81 -13.15 -13.04
N GLY A 201 13.59 -12.61 -13.04
CA GLY A 201 13.29 -11.26 -13.47
C GLY A 201 12.95 -11.16 -14.96
N PRO A 202 12.92 -9.95 -15.54
CA PRO A 202 13.34 -8.69 -14.95
C PRO A 202 12.41 -8.21 -13.82
N PHE A 203 13.00 -7.62 -12.79
CA PHE A 203 12.25 -7.01 -11.70
C PHE A 203 11.94 -5.55 -12.05
N VAL A 204 10.68 -5.17 -11.91
CA VAL A 204 10.19 -3.82 -12.18
C VAL A 204 9.61 -3.23 -10.91
N ARG A 205 10.04 -2.02 -10.57
CA ARG A 205 9.54 -1.28 -9.41
C ARG A 205 8.07 -0.89 -9.58
N VAL A 206 7.28 -1.11 -8.53
CA VAL A 206 5.84 -0.79 -8.48
C VAL A 206 5.56 0.27 -7.41
N GLY A 207 5.72 1.53 -7.81
CA GLY A 207 5.36 2.68 -6.98
C GLY A 207 6.53 3.40 -6.29
N PRO A 208 6.21 4.38 -5.42
CA PRO A 208 7.20 5.22 -4.75
C PRO A 208 7.90 4.47 -3.60
N ASP A 209 8.85 5.14 -2.95
CA ASP A 209 9.42 4.63 -1.69
C ASP A 209 8.33 4.67 -0.61
N LEU A 210 8.33 3.64 0.22
CA LEU A 210 7.45 3.46 1.36
C LEU A 210 8.28 3.60 2.63
N THR A 211 7.66 4.17 3.66
CA THR A 211 8.32 4.42 4.94
C THR A 211 7.64 3.67 6.07
N THR A 212 8.44 3.05 6.95
CA THR A 212 7.94 2.43 8.17
C THR A 212 7.93 3.42 9.34
N PHE A 213 6.92 3.30 10.18
CA PHE A 213 6.82 4.00 11.45
C PHE A 213 7.46 3.16 12.56
N ASN A 214 7.98 3.83 13.58
CA ASN A 214 8.57 3.18 14.75
C ASN A 214 7.50 2.56 15.67
N THR A 215 6.87 1.47 15.22
CA THR A 215 5.87 0.69 15.95
C THR A 215 6.14 -0.80 15.76
N ASP A 216 5.83 -1.58 16.80
CA ASP A 216 5.89 -3.05 16.80
C ASP A 216 4.62 -3.70 16.23
N ARG A 217 3.70 -2.91 15.67
CA ARG A 217 2.50 -3.42 15.00
C ARG A 217 2.76 -3.73 13.54
N MET A 218 1.93 -4.61 12.98
CA MET A 218 1.87 -4.82 11.53
C MET A 218 1.39 -3.53 10.87
N GLN A 219 2.21 -2.98 9.99
CA GLN A 219 1.90 -1.77 9.22
C GLN A 219 1.50 -2.18 7.81
N GLU A 220 0.64 -1.39 7.16
CA GLU A 220 0.07 -1.70 5.85
C GLU A 220 0.24 -0.52 4.89
N TRP A 221 0.66 -0.81 3.67
CA TRP A 221 0.76 0.16 2.57
C TRP A 221 -0.02 -0.34 1.37
N ALA A 222 -0.95 0.48 0.89
CA ALA A 222 -1.65 0.24 -0.35
C ALA A 222 -0.80 0.65 -1.55
N LEU A 223 -0.71 -0.21 -2.56
CA LEU A 223 -0.15 0.13 -3.84
C LEU A 223 -1.14 1.02 -4.63
N PRO A 224 -0.66 1.99 -5.44
CA PRO A 224 -1.53 2.86 -6.23
C PRO A 224 -2.48 2.11 -7.16
N THR A 225 -2.05 0.93 -7.63
CA THR A 225 -2.83 0.01 -8.45
C THR A 225 -2.56 -1.43 -8.01
N PRO A 226 -3.57 -2.31 -7.93
CA PRO A 226 -3.35 -3.74 -7.76
C PRO A 226 -2.38 -4.28 -8.80
N VAL A 227 -1.44 -5.11 -8.36
CA VAL A 227 -0.38 -5.67 -9.18
C VAL A 227 -0.64 -7.15 -9.40
N GLU A 228 -0.32 -7.63 -10.60
CA GLU A 228 -0.43 -9.02 -11.01
C GLU A 228 0.96 -9.55 -11.33
N CYS A 229 1.47 -10.49 -10.54
CA CYS A 229 2.80 -11.04 -10.73
C CYS A 229 2.91 -12.43 -10.10
N ALA A 230 4.00 -13.14 -10.43
CA ALA A 230 4.35 -14.39 -9.75
C ALA A 230 5.25 -14.12 -8.55
N CYS A 231 6.13 -13.12 -8.66
CA CYS A 231 7.15 -12.82 -7.68
C CYS A 231 7.08 -11.36 -7.22
N VAL A 232 7.38 -11.15 -5.94
CA VAL A 232 7.50 -9.83 -5.32
C VAL A 232 8.84 -9.76 -4.60
N ARG A 233 9.55 -8.66 -4.79
CA ARG A 233 10.77 -8.34 -4.06
C ARG A 233 10.52 -7.11 -3.22
N LEU A 234 10.81 -7.21 -1.93
CA LEU A 234 10.89 -6.05 -1.05
C LEU A 234 12.34 -5.60 -1.01
N VAL A 235 12.62 -4.40 -1.53
CA VAL A 235 13.96 -3.82 -1.58
C VAL A 235 14.07 -2.77 -0.49
N LEU A 236 14.92 -3.04 0.49
CA LEU A 236 15.12 -2.22 1.67
C LEU A 236 16.30 -1.29 1.42
N THR A 237 16.06 0.01 1.50
CA THR A 237 17.04 1.02 1.06
C THR A 237 17.68 1.75 2.22
N LYS A 238 16.98 1.87 3.35
CA LYS A 238 17.46 2.62 4.50
C LYS A 238 16.97 2.04 5.82
N ASN A 239 17.85 1.88 6.81
CA ASN A 239 17.51 1.41 8.15
C ASN A 239 17.27 2.57 9.14
N ALA A 240 16.81 2.23 10.34
CA ALA A 240 16.56 3.15 11.45
C ALA A 240 17.79 3.97 11.83
N ALA A 241 18.96 3.33 11.87
CA ALA A 241 20.19 3.99 12.22
C ALA A 241 20.71 5.03 11.24
N ALA A 242 20.28 4.99 9.98
CA ALA A 242 20.58 6.01 9.00
C ALA A 242 19.61 7.21 9.01
N CYS A 243 18.54 7.16 9.81
CA CYS A 243 17.51 8.21 9.83
C CYS A 243 17.84 9.32 10.85
N GLU A 244 18.02 10.54 10.36
CA GLU A 244 18.39 11.73 11.17
C GLU A 244 17.42 12.04 12.34
N LEU A 245 16.15 11.69 12.20
CA LEU A 245 15.16 11.84 13.29
C LEU A 245 15.37 10.83 14.42
N GLU A 246 16.00 9.70 14.12
CA GLU A 246 16.25 8.59 15.06
C GLU A 246 17.69 8.61 15.61
N ASP A 247 18.59 9.37 14.98
CA ASP A 247 19.98 9.64 15.39
C ASP A 247 20.11 10.06 16.86
N LYS A 248 19.19 10.89 17.37
CA LYS A 248 19.24 11.37 18.76
C LYS A 248 19.15 10.23 19.76
N TRP A 249 18.31 9.23 19.50
CA TRP A 249 18.15 8.07 20.37
C TRP A 249 19.33 7.12 20.29
N LEU A 250 19.89 6.93 19.09
CA LEU A 250 21.01 6.02 18.86
C LEU A 250 22.32 6.53 19.44
N ARG A 251 22.52 7.85 19.38
CA ARG A 251 23.64 8.52 20.08
C ARG A 251 23.53 8.34 21.60
N LEU A 252 22.32 8.38 22.15
CA LEU A 252 22.09 8.14 23.58
C LEU A 252 22.31 6.67 23.95
N SER A 253 22.06 5.72 23.04
CA SER A 253 22.34 4.30 23.27
C SER A 253 23.79 3.90 22.97
N GLY A 254 24.66 4.84 22.56
CA GLY A 254 26.08 4.59 22.31
C GLY A 254 26.39 3.76 21.06
N MET A 255 25.41 3.53 20.17
CA MET A 255 25.61 2.75 18.95
C MET A 255 26.35 3.59 17.91
N ARG A 256 27.42 3.06 17.31
CA ARG A 256 28.16 3.78 16.27
C ARG A 256 27.54 3.51 14.90
N LEU A 257 27.43 4.53 14.05
CA LEU A 257 26.91 4.39 12.68
C LEU A 257 27.70 3.37 11.83
N SER A 258 28.98 3.16 12.13
CA SER A 258 29.80 2.11 11.50
C SER A 258 29.29 0.69 11.78
N GLU A 259 28.50 0.50 12.85
CA GLU A 259 27.89 -0.78 13.23
C GLU A 259 26.50 -0.95 12.59
N ALA A 260 25.98 0.09 11.93
CA ALA A 260 24.68 0.08 11.26
C ALA A 260 24.76 -0.50 9.84
N SER A 261 25.58 -1.52 9.62
CA SER A 261 25.91 -1.99 8.28
C SER A 261 24.98 -3.08 7.72
N CYS A 262 23.88 -3.36 8.42
CA CYS A 262 22.83 -4.31 8.00
C CYS A 262 21.44 -3.66 7.98
N ILE A 263 20.48 -4.34 7.35
CA ILE A 263 19.07 -3.96 7.33
C ILE A 263 18.18 -5.19 7.42
N GLY A 264 17.03 -5.08 8.11
CA GLY A 264 16.15 -6.22 8.32
C GLY A 264 14.74 -5.85 8.78
N PHE A 265 13.91 -6.88 8.93
CA PHE A 265 12.53 -6.80 9.43
C PHE A 265 12.08 -8.14 10.01
N LEU A 266 10.96 -8.14 10.76
CA LEU A 266 10.44 -9.34 11.42
C LEU A 266 9.56 -10.15 10.47
N ARG A 267 8.53 -9.49 9.90
CA ARG A 267 7.45 -10.17 9.20
C ARG A 267 6.94 -9.37 8.01
N VAL A 268 6.47 -10.06 6.98
CA VAL A 268 5.76 -9.51 5.83
C VAL A 268 4.38 -10.16 5.65
N GLY A 269 3.45 -9.40 5.05
CA GLY A 269 2.19 -9.90 4.51
C GLY A 269 1.89 -9.28 3.15
N PHE A 270 1.07 -9.96 2.36
CA PHE A 270 0.53 -9.52 1.08
C PHE A 270 -0.98 -9.74 1.10
N ALA A 271 -1.76 -8.79 0.58
CA ALA A 271 -3.22 -8.86 0.50
C ALA A 271 -3.76 -8.10 -0.72
#